data_AF-A0A537IBP9-F1
#
_entry.id   AF-A0A537IBP9-F1
#
_cell.length_a   1.000
_cell.length_b   1.000
_cell.length_c   1.000
_cell.angle_alpha   90.00
_cell.angle_beta   90.00
_cell.angle_gamma   90.00
#
_symmetry.space_group_name_H-M   'P 1'
#
loop_
_entity.id
_entity.type
_entity.pdbx_description
1 polymer ?
#
loop_
_entity_poly.entity_id
_entity_poly.type
_entity_poly.pdbx_seq_one_letter_code
_entity_poly.pdbx_strand_id
1 'polypeptide(L)'
;MKKKITLRLDRTAFILSFFLFLNNSRAQESPVSFKIINQKREPVAFATLIVVNRTDSTKKDQKVTDSTGLITFGLLKGNQYIVTVSSVNYQPLEKGIIVTDKQLSFTLSLEALPKTLSGVVVTSSKPLMRQEDDVTII
;
A
#
# COMPACT_ATOMS: atom_id res chain seq x y z
N MET A 1 -17.12 37.54 -48.49
CA MET A 1 -17.62 38.29 -47.32
C MET A 1 -17.28 37.51 -46.04
N LYS A 2 -16.26 37.91 -45.27
CA LYS A 2 -15.78 37.14 -44.09
C LYS A 2 -16.53 37.61 -42.83
N LYS A 3 -17.39 36.76 -42.27
CA LYS A 3 -18.15 37.04 -41.04
C LYS A 3 -17.19 36.95 -39.85
N LYS A 4 -16.86 38.09 -39.23
CA LYS A 4 -16.05 38.13 -38.01
C LYS A 4 -16.90 37.61 -36.85
N ILE A 5 -16.59 36.42 -36.37
CA ILE A 5 -17.14 35.86 -35.12
C ILE A 5 -16.48 36.62 -33.97
N THR A 6 -17.22 37.51 -33.32
CA THR A 6 -16.78 38.19 -32.11
C THR A 6 -17.18 37.33 -30.90
N LEU A 7 -16.22 36.63 -30.32
CA LEU A 7 -16.43 35.87 -29.08
C LEU A 7 -16.57 36.89 -27.93
N ARG A 8 -17.79 37.08 -27.39
CA ARG A 8 -17.99 37.86 -26.17
C ARG A 8 -17.69 36.95 -24.97
N LEU A 9 -16.59 37.23 -24.27
CA LEU A 9 -16.16 36.48 -23.10
C LEU A 9 -17.00 36.91 -21.90
N ASP A 10 -18.07 36.16 -21.63
CA ASP A 10 -19.01 36.47 -20.55
C ASP A 10 -18.41 36.11 -19.18
N ARG A 11 -18.62 36.94 -18.16
CA ARG A 11 -18.01 36.75 -16.82
C ARG A 11 -18.40 35.40 -16.20
N THR A 12 -19.58 34.91 -16.54
CA THR A 12 -20.10 33.60 -16.15
C THR A 12 -19.34 32.44 -16.79
N ALA A 13 -18.92 32.58 -18.05
CA ALA A 13 -18.10 31.58 -18.75
C ALA A 13 -16.70 31.45 -18.13
N PHE A 14 -16.15 32.54 -17.60
CA PHE A 14 -14.87 32.52 -16.89
C PHE A 14 -14.96 31.82 -15.53
N ILE A 15 -16.05 32.03 -14.77
CA ILE A 15 -16.31 31.35 -13.50
C ILE A 15 -16.56 29.85 -13.72
N LEU A 16 -17.33 29.48 -14.76
CA LEU A 16 -17.59 28.09 -15.11
C LEU A 16 -16.31 27.36 -15.53
N SER A 17 -15.42 28.03 -16.26
CA SER A 17 -14.09 27.49 -16.61
C SER A 17 -13.23 27.25 -15.36
N PHE A 18 -13.21 28.19 -14.41
CA PHE A 18 -12.47 28.04 -13.14
C PHE A 18 -12.98 26.86 -12.30
N PHE A 19 -14.29 26.58 -12.31
CA PHE A 19 -14.88 25.44 -11.58
C PHE A 19 -14.51 24.07 -12.20
N LEU A 20 -14.24 24.02 -13.51
CA LEU A 20 -13.86 22.78 -14.20
C LEU A 20 -12.41 22.36 -13.91
N PHE A 21 -11.53 23.27 -13.45
CA PHE A 21 -10.13 22.97 -13.15
C PHE A 21 -9.87 22.38 -11.74
N LEU A 22 -10.85 22.37 -10.84
CA LEU A 22 -10.64 22.02 -9.42
C LEU A 22 -10.53 20.51 -9.11
N ASN A 23 -10.64 19.61 -10.10
CA ASN A 23 -10.81 18.17 -9.84
C ASN A 23 -9.57 17.27 -10.06
N ASN A 24 -8.37 17.82 -10.15
CA ASN A 24 -7.15 17.02 -10.45
C ASN A 24 -6.14 16.93 -9.30
N SER A 25 -6.59 16.74 -8.06
CA SER A 25 -5.70 16.33 -6.97
C SER A 25 -5.65 14.80 -6.88
N ARG A 26 -4.79 14.19 -7.70
CA ARG A 26 -4.45 12.76 -7.59
C ARG A 26 -3.20 12.64 -6.73
N ALA A 27 -3.27 11.91 -5.62
CA ALA A 27 -2.08 11.49 -4.90
C ALA A 27 -1.23 10.61 -5.83
N GLN A 28 -0.02 11.04 -6.18
CA GLN A 28 0.81 10.34 -7.16
C GLN A 28 1.51 9.15 -6.51
N GLU A 29 1.11 7.95 -6.90
CA GLU A 29 1.80 6.72 -6.54
C GLU A 29 3.14 6.64 -7.26
N SER A 30 4.16 6.17 -6.55
CA SER A 30 5.48 5.92 -7.09
C SER A 30 5.74 4.42 -7.14
N PRO A 31 6.41 3.92 -8.20
CA PRO A 31 6.76 2.51 -8.28
C PRO A 31 7.79 2.18 -7.19
N VAL A 32 7.39 1.34 -6.25
CA VAL A 32 8.24 0.81 -5.18
C VAL A 32 8.51 -0.66 -5.45
N SER A 33 9.78 -1.00 -5.58
CA SER A 33 10.24 -2.35 -5.87
C SER A 33 10.62 -3.09 -4.59
N PHE A 34 10.26 -4.37 -4.52
CA PHE A 34 10.68 -5.26 -3.46
C PHE A 34 11.41 -6.45 -4.06
N LYS A 35 12.52 -6.83 -3.43
CA LYS A 35 13.28 -8.04 -3.74
C LYS A 35 13.21 -8.98 -2.54
N ILE A 36 12.66 -10.18 -2.75
CA ILE A 36 12.55 -11.20 -1.72
C ILE A 36 13.67 -12.22 -1.92
N ILE A 37 14.49 -12.39 -0.89
CA ILE A 37 15.62 -13.32 -0.87
C ILE A 37 15.53 -14.24 0.33
N ASN A 38 16.31 -15.33 0.32
CA ASN A 38 16.53 -16.16 1.49
C ASN A 38 17.85 -15.78 2.20
N GLN A 39 18.15 -16.44 3.32
CA GLN A 39 19.41 -16.28 4.06
C GLN A 39 20.68 -16.57 3.22
N LYS A 40 20.57 -17.36 2.16
CA LYS A 40 21.65 -17.64 1.19
C LYS A 40 21.74 -16.59 0.07
N ARG A 41 20.93 -15.53 0.12
CA ARG A 41 20.79 -14.48 -0.90
C ARG A 41 20.24 -14.98 -2.25
N GLU A 42 19.60 -16.14 -2.27
CA GLU A 42 18.91 -16.66 -3.44
C GLU A 42 17.50 -16.02 -3.50
N PRO A 43 16.99 -15.71 -4.71
CA PRO A 43 15.66 -15.14 -4.86
C PRO A 43 14.58 -16.13 -4.44
N VAL A 44 13.55 -15.64 -3.75
CA VAL A 44 12.36 -16.44 -3.41
C VAL A 44 11.25 -16.10 -4.40
N ALA A 45 11.05 -17.00 -5.36
CA ALA A 45 9.97 -16.91 -6.33
C ALA A 45 8.61 -17.24 -5.70
N PHE A 46 7.55 -16.69 -6.29
CA PHE A 46 6.16 -16.96 -5.92
C PHE A 46 5.82 -16.66 -4.45
N ALA A 47 6.58 -15.77 -3.81
CA ALA A 47 6.27 -15.27 -2.47
C ALA A 47 5.13 -14.25 -2.56
N THR A 48 4.16 -14.38 -1.67
CA THR A 48 3.06 -13.42 -1.53
C THR A 48 3.52 -12.25 -0.68
N LEU A 49 3.39 -11.04 -1.20
CA LEU A 49 3.62 -9.79 -0.48
C LEU A 49 2.31 -9.02 -0.34
N ILE A 50 1.95 -8.71 0.90
CA ILE A 50 0.82 -7.86 1.26
C ILE A 50 1.37 -6.55 1.78
N VAL A 51 0.85 -5.44 1.27
CA VAL A 51 1.20 -4.08 1.69
C VAL A 51 -0.04 -3.39 2.22
N VAL A 52 0.07 -2.82 3.42
CA VAL A 52 -1.02 -2.11 4.10
C VAL A 52 -0.52 -0.75 4.54
N ASN A 53 -1.28 0.30 4.25
CA ASN A 53 -0.94 1.63 4.76
C ASN A 53 -1.17 1.67 6.27
N ARG A 54 -0.20 2.19 7.03
CA ARG A 54 -0.29 2.24 8.50
C ARG A 54 -1.45 3.12 9.00
N THR A 55 -1.79 4.19 8.27
CA THR A 55 -2.86 5.11 8.65
C THR A 55 -4.22 4.74 8.06
N ASP A 56 -4.24 3.90 7.02
CA ASP A 56 -5.45 3.38 6.39
C ASP A 56 -5.31 1.85 6.20
N SER A 57 -5.75 1.10 7.20
CA SER A 57 -5.66 -0.37 7.21
C SER A 57 -6.74 -1.06 6.37
N THR A 58 -7.67 -0.29 5.79
CA THR A 58 -8.77 -0.84 4.97
C THR A 58 -8.29 -1.26 3.59
N LYS A 59 -7.25 -0.60 3.07
CA LYS A 59 -6.62 -0.93 1.79
C LYS A 59 -5.47 -1.91 1.99
N LYS A 60 -5.62 -3.09 1.39
CA LYS A 60 -4.61 -4.14 1.36
C LYS A 60 -4.28 -4.46 -0.08
N ASP A 61 -3.07 -4.14 -0.49
CA ASP A 61 -2.57 -4.49 -1.82
C ASP A 61 -1.77 -5.78 -1.71
N GLN A 62 -2.13 -6.77 -2.52
CA GLN A 62 -1.47 -8.07 -2.53
C GLN A 62 -0.98 -8.40 -3.92
N LYS A 63 0.28 -8.84 -4.02
CA LYS A 63 0.86 -9.36 -5.25
C LYS A 63 1.82 -10.53 -4.94
N VAL A 64 2.23 -11.24 -5.97
CA VAL A 64 3.17 -12.36 -5.88
C VAL A 64 4.48 -12.02 -6.62
N THR A 65 5.63 -12.46 -6.10
CA THR A 65 6.93 -12.27 -6.75
C THR A 65 7.09 -13.12 -8.01
N ASP A 66 7.85 -12.60 -8.96
CA ASP A 66 8.26 -13.34 -10.16
C ASP A 66 9.34 -14.40 -9.88
N SER A 67 9.83 -15.07 -10.92
CA SER A 67 10.90 -16.07 -10.83
C SER A 67 12.24 -15.52 -10.33
N THR A 68 12.43 -14.20 -10.38
CA THR A 68 13.63 -13.51 -9.90
C THR A 68 13.45 -12.96 -8.47
N GLY A 69 12.30 -13.20 -7.84
CA GLY A 69 11.97 -12.71 -6.51
C GLY A 69 11.64 -11.22 -6.47
N LEU A 70 11.35 -10.59 -7.63
CA LEU A 70 11.02 -9.17 -7.74
C LEU A 70 9.51 -8.95 -7.79
N ILE A 71 9.09 -7.80 -7.26
CA ILE A 71 7.70 -7.35 -7.27
C ILE A 71 7.61 -5.83 -7.11
N THR A 72 6.60 -5.20 -7.73
CA THR A 72 6.45 -3.74 -7.72
C THR A 72 5.04 -3.30 -7.33
N PHE A 73 4.95 -2.32 -6.44
CA PHE A 73 3.72 -1.67 -5.98
C PHE A 73 3.72 -0.18 -6.32
N GLY A 74 2.54 0.38 -6.61
CA GLY A 74 2.37 1.83 -6.65
C GLY A 74 2.08 2.32 -5.23
N LEU A 75 3.04 2.97 -4.57
CA LEU A 75 2.87 3.46 -3.21
C LEU A 75 3.04 4.97 -3.15
N LEU A 76 2.23 5.62 -2.31
CA LEU A 76 2.36 7.05 -2.03
C LEU A 76 3.62 7.30 -1.19
N LYS A 77 4.44 8.25 -1.63
CA LYS A 77 5.61 8.74 -0.91
C LYS A 77 5.20 9.51 0.35
N GLY A 78 6.07 9.52 1.35
CA GLY A 78 5.84 10.15 2.65
C GLY A 78 5.00 9.29 3.62
N ASN A 79 4.39 8.21 3.12
CA ASN A 79 3.58 7.31 3.93
C ASN A 79 4.38 6.14 4.51
N GLN A 80 3.85 5.60 5.60
CA GLN A 80 4.37 4.41 6.25
C GLN A 80 3.48 3.21 5.92
N TYR A 81 4.11 2.09 5.63
CA TYR A 81 3.42 0.85 5.28
C TYR A 81 3.90 -0.30 6.15
N ILE A 82 3.01 -1.24 6.38
CA ILE A 82 3.33 -2.55 6.93
C ILE A 82 3.35 -3.52 5.75
N VAL A 83 4.47 -4.22 5.58
CA VAL A 83 4.62 -5.25 4.55
C VAL A 83 4.71 -6.61 5.20
N THR A 84 3.89 -7.54 4.73
CA THR A 84 3.85 -8.92 5.21
C THR A 84 4.19 -9.84 4.03
N VAL A 85 5.28 -10.59 4.16
CA VAL A 85 5.73 -11.55 3.16
C VAL A 85 5.44 -12.96 3.67
N SER A 86 4.89 -13.81 2.80
CA SER A 86 4.70 -15.23 3.08
C SER A 86 5.09 -16.06 1.86
N SER A 87 5.69 -17.23 2.10
CA SER A 87 6.05 -18.20 1.06
C SER A 87 6.07 -19.61 1.64
N VAL A 88 5.96 -20.61 0.79
CA VAL A 88 5.98 -22.02 1.20
C VAL A 88 7.36 -22.36 1.76
N ASN A 89 7.41 -23.03 2.92
CA ASN A 89 8.64 -23.40 3.64
C ASN A 89 9.44 -22.23 4.24
N TYR A 90 8.88 -21.03 4.32
CA TYR A 90 9.51 -19.86 4.94
C TYR A 90 8.67 -19.28 6.07
N GLN A 91 9.32 -18.76 7.11
CA GLN A 91 8.65 -18.06 8.19
C GLN A 91 8.04 -16.75 7.65
N PRO A 92 6.77 -16.44 7.96
CA PRO A 92 6.18 -15.17 7.58
C PRO A 92 6.99 -14.01 8.18
N LEU A 93 7.24 -12.98 7.38
CA LEU A 93 7.97 -11.78 7.80
C LEU A 93 7.03 -10.59 7.73
N GLU A 94 6.89 -9.87 8.85
CA GLU A 94 6.22 -8.58 8.90
C GLU A 94 7.25 -7.47 9.16
N LYS A 95 7.19 -6.38 8.38
CA LYS A 95 8.11 -5.25 8.53
C LYS A 95 7.44 -3.92 8.24
N GLY A 96 7.73 -2.91 9.05
CA GLY A 96 7.38 -1.52 8.75
C GLY A 96 8.38 -0.89 7.77
N ILE A 97 7.87 -0.17 6.78
CA ILE A 97 8.68 0.61 5.82
C ILE A 97 8.15 2.04 5.71
N ILE A 98 9.05 2.95 5.29
CA ILE A 98 8.70 4.33 4.98
C ILE A 98 9.10 4.57 3.52
N VAL A 99 8.13 4.94 2.69
CA VAL A 99 8.39 5.24 1.27
C VAL A 99 8.81 6.69 1.16
N THR A 100 10.00 6.95 0.64
CA THR A 100 10.54 8.32 0.46
C THR A 100 11.08 8.47 -0.95
N ASP A 101 11.35 9.71 -1.40
CA ASP A 101 11.93 9.95 -2.73
C ASP A 101 13.28 9.26 -2.96
N LYS A 102 14.04 9.01 -1.88
CA LYS A 102 15.35 8.36 -1.94
C LYS A 102 15.28 6.84 -1.76
N GLN A 103 14.19 6.32 -1.18
CA GLN A 103 14.03 4.91 -0.84
C GLN A 103 12.77 4.36 -1.51
N LEU A 104 12.95 3.87 -2.73
CA LEU A 104 11.90 3.22 -3.55
C LEU A 104 12.18 1.73 -3.80
N SER A 105 13.24 1.17 -3.22
CA SER A 105 13.60 -0.23 -3.37
C SER A 105 13.89 -0.86 -2.01
N PHE A 106 13.31 -2.03 -1.74
CA PHE A 106 13.46 -2.73 -0.47
C PHE A 106 13.88 -4.18 -0.71
N THR A 107 14.81 -4.68 0.08
CA THR A 107 15.17 -6.11 0.09
C THR A 107 14.71 -6.72 1.40
N LEU A 108 13.97 -7.83 1.31
CA LEU A 108 13.43 -8.57 2.43
C LEU A 108 14.01 -9.99 2.40
N SER A 109 14.62 -10.42 3.51
CA SER A 109 15.20 -11.76 3.64
C SER A 109 14.29 -12.64 4.48
N LEU A 110 13.86 -13.77 3.91
CA LEU A 110 13.06 -14.78 4.59
C LEU A 110 13.95 -15.84 5.25
N GLU A 111 13.48 -16.32 6.39
CA GLU A 111 14.09 -17.43 7.11
C GLU A 111 13.35 -18.73 6.78
N ALA A 112 14.08 -19.82 6.59
CA ALA A 112 13.46 -21.11 6.33
C ALA A 112 12.67 -21.57 7.57
N LEU A 113 11.54 -22.24 7.36
CA LEU A 113 10.81 -22.88 8.45
C LEU A 113 11.72 -23.94 9.10
N PRO A 114 11.99 -23.88 10.42
CA PRO A 114 12.66 -24.97 11.10
C PRO A 114 11.79 -26.23 11.00
N LYS A 115 12.41 -27.38 10.73
CA LYS A 115 11.70 -28.68 10.63
C LYS A 115 11.05 -29.12 11.95
N THR A 116 11.32 -28.43 13.05
CA THR A 116 10.69 -28.65 14.36
C THR A 116 9.59 -27.61 14.57
N LEU A 117 8.34 -28.08 14.66
CA LEU A 117 7.18 -27.30 15.08
C LEU A 117 7.42 -26.78 16.52
N SER A 118 8.05 -25.61 16.66
CA SER A 118 7.87 -24.80 17.86
C SER A 118 6.63 -23.95 17.62
N GLY A 119 5.61 -24.17 18.46
CA GLY A 119 4.24 -23.72 18.28
C GLY A 119 4.12 -22.29 17.73
N VAL A 120 3.30 -22.16 16.69
CA VAL A 120 2.90 -20.88 16.14
C VAL A 120 2.15 -20.13 17.24
N VAL A 121 2.82 -19.17 17.90
CA VAL A 121 2.13 -18.19 18.72
C VAL A 121 1.44 -17.23 17.74
N VAL A 122 0.22 -17.58 17.35
CA VAL A 122 -0.68 -16.66 16.66
C VAL A 122 -1.14 -15.65 17.70
N THR A 123 -0.45 -14.51 17.82
CA THR A 123 -0.97 -13.34 18.53
C THR A 123 -2.09 -12.73 17.70
N SER A 124 -3.28 -13.35 17.71
CA SER A 124 -4.50 -12.65 17.31
C SER A 124 -4.79 -11.56 18.33
N SER A 125 -4.56 -10.30 17.97
CA SER A 125 -5.12 -9.17 18.72
C SER A 125 -6.63 -9.18 18.54
N LYS A 126 -7.35 -9.68 19.56
CA LYS A 126 -8.81 -9.64 19.62
C LYS A 126 -9.22 -8.17 19.84
N PRO A 127 -10.03 -7.55 18.95
CA PRO A 127 -10.55 -6.23 19.23
C PRO A 127 -11.42 -6.30 20.49
N LEU A 128 -11.13 -5.45 21.47
CA LEU A 128 -11.97 -5.25 22.65
C LEU A 128 -13.31 -4.69 22.18
N MET A 129 -14.32 -5.56 22.04
CA MET A 129 -15.70 -5.12 21.96
C MET A 129 -16.04 -4.40 23.26
N ARG A 130 -16.32 -3.11 23.17
CA ARG A 130 -16.87 -2.33 24.28
C ARG A 130 -18.37 -2.19 24.04
N GLN A 131 -19.15 -2.77 24.93
CA GLN A 131 -20.59 -2.62 24.98
C GLN A 131 -20.87 -1.37 25.82
N GLU A 132 -21.55 -0.40 25.24
CA GLU A 132 -22.12 0.72 25.99
C GLU A 132 -23.49 0.26 26.48
N ASP A 133 -23.59 -0.02 27.78
CA ASP A 133 -24.85 -0.41 28.40
C ASP A 133 -25.78 0.80 28.50
N ASP A 134 -27.05 0.54 28.18
CA ASP A 134 -28.15 1.48 28.00
C ASP A 134 -28.51 2.21 29.30
N VAL A 135 -28.84 3.50 29.20
CA VAL A 135 -29.20 4.37 30.33
C VAL A 135 -30.67 4.13 30.68
N THR A 136 -30.98 3.90 31.97
CA THR A 136 -32.36 4.05 32.46
C THR A 136 -32.49 5.38 33.21
N ILE A 137 -33.36 6.23 32.66
CA ILE A 137 -33.81 7.50 33.21
C ILE A 137 -34.96 7.22 34.18
N ILE A 138 -34.94 7.79 35.38
CA ILE A 138 -36.14 8.02 36.21
C ILE A 138 -36.15 9.45 36.72
#